data_AF-A0A496AKZ0-F1
#
_entry.id   AF-A0A496AKZ0-F1
#
_cell.length_a   1.000
_cell.length_b   1.000
_cell.length_c   1.000
_cell.angle_alpha   90.00
_cell.angle_beta   90.00
_cell.angle_gamma   90.00
#
_symmetry.space_group_name_H-M   'P 1'
#
loop_
_entity.id
_entity.type
_entity.pdbx_description
1 polymer ?
#
loop_
_entity_poly.entity_id
_entity_poly.type
_entity_poly.pdbx_seq_one_letter_code
_entity_poly.pdbx_strand_id
1 'polypeptide(L)'
;MGNLAQIEQAATKIIALCQKEKPTKTDKEKMLALHADIFNGIEKLAECERCGAISEMIVTMTLAEVTAKLCKECGVKALEAGQIQKTAPRRRTRRTRTSKPKAETAAQQPPSPAELHTRVEAETGIKKADVKRVQKILNGIATPMSTEHTLTYVKREVDNANKREVDKAKLKMEEEALEKAVKMLMAG
;
A
#
# COMPACT_ATOMS: atom_id res chain seq x y z
N MET A 1 -10.65 -23.20 9.67
CA MET A 1 -10.91 -21.89 9.03
C MET A 1 -9.81 -21.67 8.02
N GLY A 2 -10.13 -21.27 6.81
CA GLY A 2 -9.10 -20.99 5.81
C GLY A 2 -8.38 -19.67 6.06
N ASN A 3 -7.24 -19.48 5.39
CA ASN A 3 -6.35 -18.35 5.60
C ASN A 3 -7.03 -17.00 5.30
N LEU A 4 -7.93 -16.94 4.31
CA LEU A 4 -8.65 -15.70 3.97
C LEU A 4 -9.62 -15.30 5.08
N ALA A 5 -10.38 -16.28 5.59
CA ALA A 5 -11.30 -16.05 6.71
C ALA A 5 -10.56 -15.61 7.99
N GLN A 6 -9.36 -16.17 8.25
CA GLN A 6 -8.52 -15.75 9.37
C GLN A 6 -8.02 -14.31 9.22
N ILE A 7 -7.57 -13.92 8.02
CA ILE A 7 -7.14 -12.55 7.72
C ILE A 7 -8.30 -11.57 7.93
N GLU A 8 -9.48 -11.89 7.42
CA GLU A 8 -10.69 -11.08 7.56
C GLU A 8 -11.08 -10.92 9.05
N GLN A 9 -11.05 -12.01 9.82
CA GLN A 9 -11.34 -11.97 11.24
C GLN A 9 -10.30 -11.15 12.03
N ALA A 10 -9.03 -11.25 11.67
CA ALA A 10 -7.99 -10.45 12.31
C ALA A 10 -8.12 -8.96 11.97
N ALA A 11 -8.40 -8.63 10.71
CA ALA A 11 -8.61 -7.25 10.24
C ALA A 11 -9.82 -6.59 10.93
N THR A 12 -10.95 -7.30 11.02
CA THR A 12 -12.15 -6.81 11.72
C THR A 12 -11.89 -6.55 13.20
N LYS A 13 -11.12 -7.41 13.88
CA LYS A 13 -10.69 -7.18 15.27
C LYS A 13 -9.80 -5.94 15.41
N ILE A 14 -8.88 -5.70 14.47
CA ILE A 14 -8.06 -4.49 14.48
C ILE A 14 -8.93 -3.24 14.31
N ILE A 15 -9.88 -3.26 13.36
CA ILE A 15 -10.82 -2.14 13.15
C ILE A 15 -11.59 -1.83 14.44
N ALA A 16 -12.11 -2.85 15.12
CA ALA A 16 -12.82 -2.67 16.38
C ALA A 16 -11.92 -2.07 17.49
N LEU A 17 -10.64 -2.46 17.55
CA LEU A 17 -9.69 -1.86 18.50
C LEU A 17 -9.36 -0.40 18.15
N CYS A 18 -9.29 -0.06 16.86
CA CYS A 18 -9.06 1.31 16.38
C CYS A 18 -10.23 2.25 16.64
N GLN A 19 -11.45 1.74 16.80
CA GLN A 19 -12.65 2.53 17.11
C GLN A 19 -12.72 2.96 18.59
N LYS A 20 -11.85 2.45 19.47
CA LYS A 20 -11.78 2.89 20.86
C LYS A 20 -11.16 4.28 20.98
N GLU A 21 -11.80 5.17 21.75
CA GLU A 21 -11.34 6.56 21.94
C GLU A 21 -9.91 6.67 22.51
N LYS A 22 -9.53 5.75 23.41
CA LYS A 22 -8.17 5.67 23.99
C LYS A 22 -7.70 4.21 24.06
N PRO A 23 -6.80 3.77 23.16
CA PRO A 23 -6.27 2.42 23.20
C PRO A 23 -5.31 2.26 24.38
N THR A 24 -5.55 1.22 25.18
CA THR A 24 -4.69 0.83 26.31
C THR A 24 -3.40 0.16 25.82
N LYS A 25 -2.41 -0.05 26.72
CA LYS A 25 -1.18 -0.80 26.38
C LYS A 25 -1.51 -2.21 25.89
N THR A 26 -2.46 -2.88 26.53
CA THR A 26 -2.91 -4.23 26.15
C THR A 26 -3.65 -4.24 24.81
N ASP A 27 -4.38 -3.18 24.47
CA ASP A 27 -4.99 -3.05 23.12
C ASP A 27 -3.91 -2.97 22.03
N LYS A 28 -2.81 -2.24 22.28
CA LYS A 28 -1.69 -2.13 21.34
C LYS A 28 -0.96 -3.47 21.15
N GLU A 29 -0.74 -4.21 22.23
CA GLU A 29 -0.17 -5.57 22.17
C GLU A 29 -1.07 -6.52 21.37
N LYS A 30 -2.40 -6.45 21.56
CA LYS A 30 -3.37 -7.21 20.77
C LYS A 30 -3.36 -6.82 19.29
N MET A 31 -3.26 -5.53 18.97
CA MET A 31 -3.12 -5.08 17.58
C MET A 31 -1.87 -5.65 16.91
N LEU A 32 -0.74 -5.67 17.62
CA LEU A 32 0.51 -6.25 17.10
C LEU A 32 0.39 -7.75 16.83
N ALA A 33 -0.27 -8.50 17.73
CA ALA A 33 -0.53 -9.92 17.53
C ALA A 33 -1.44 -10.17 16.32
N LEU A 34 -2.55 -9.43 16.21
CA LEU A 34 -3.47 -9.54 15.06
C LEU A 34 -2.80 -9.14 13.74
N HIS A 35 -1.90 -8.17 13.77
CA HIS A 35 -1.09 -7.81 12.61
C HIS A 35 -0.19 -8.97 12.19
N ALA A 36 0.52 -9.61 13.13
CA ALA A 36 1.32 -10.80 12.84
C ALA A 36 0.46 -11.94 12.26
N ASP A 37 -0.76 -12.15 12.76
CA ASP A 37 -1.69 -13.14 12.22
C ASP A 37 -2.07 -12.86 10.76
N ILE A 38 -2.31 -11.59 10.41
CA ILE A 38 -2.58 -11.18 9.02
C ILE A 38 -1.39 -11.50 8.13
N PHE A 39 -0.17 -11.16 8.54
CA PHE A 39 1.05 -11.44 7.75
C PHE A 39 1.24 -12.94 7.54
N ASN A 40 1.12 -13.73 8.61
CA ASN A 40 1.21 -15.18 8.55
C ASN A 40 0.14 -15.80 7.64
N GLY A 41 -1.07 -15.23 7.63
CA GLY A 41 -2.14 -15.62 6.72
C GLY A 41 -1.77 -15.33 5.26
N ILE A 42 -1.29 -14.12 4.98
CA ILE A 42 -0.92 -13.68 3.62
C ILE A 42 0.21 -14.53 3.03
N GLU A 43 1.21 -14.89 3.84
CA GLU A 43 2.33 -15.73 3.39
C GLU A 43 1.90 -17.13 2.95
N LYS A 44 0.79 -17.63 3.50
CA LYS A 44 0.24 -18.96 3.17
C LYS A 44 -0.73 -18.92 1.99
N LEU A 45 -1.04 -17.75 1.44
CA LEU A 45 -1.92 -17.63 0.29
C LEU A 45 -1.18 -18.05 -0.98
N ALA A 46 -1.76 -19.03 -1.68
CA ALA A 46 -1.31 -19.42 -3.00
C ALA A 46 -2.04 -18.61 -4.07
N GLU A 47 -1.36 -18.32 -5.17
CA GLU A 47 -1.93 -17.72 -6.37
C GLU A 47 -2.07 -18.75 -7.49
N CYS A 48 -3.10 -18.59 -8.31
CA CYS A 48 -3.32 -19.41 -9.48
C CYS A 48 -2.31 -19.01 -10.55
N GLU A 49 -1.51 -19.95 -11.04
CA GLU A 49 -0.49 -19.68 -12.06
C GLU A 49 -1.08 -19.26 -13.41
N ARG A 50 -2.38 -19.56 -13.65
CA ARG A 50 -3.06 -19.20 -14.89
C ARG A 50 -3.69 -17.80 -14.85
N CYS A 51 -4.54 -17.51 -13.85
CA CYS A 51 -5.30 -16.25 -13.79
C CYS A 51 -4.81 -15.28 -12.70
N GLY A 52 -3.86 -15.67 -11.85
CA GLY A 52 -3.38 -14.87 -10.73
C GLY A 52 -4.35 -14.76 -9.56
N ALA A 53 -5.52 -15.41 -9.63
CA ALA A 53 -6.48 -15.39 -8.53
C ALA A 53 -5.89 -16.06 -7.28
N ILE A 54 -6.03 -15.40 -6.14
CA ILE A 54 -5.72 -15.98 -4.83
C ILE A 54 -6.96 -16.74 -4.37
N SER A 55 -6.79 -18.00 -4.03
CA SER A 55 -7.87 -18.85 -3.54
C SER A 55 -7.33 -19.76 -2.45
N GLU A 56 -8.18 -20.13 -1.49
CA GLU A 56 -7.82 -21.16 -0.50
C GLU A 56 -7.69 -22.55 -1.13
N MET A 57 -8.35 -22.76 -2.27
CA MET A 57 -8.39 -24.03 -2.96
C MET A 57 -7.61 -23.94 -4.28
N ILE A 58 -6.29 -23.94 -4.15
CA ILE A 58 -5.36 -24.07 -5.26
C ILE A 58 -4.74 -25.46 -5.23
N VAL A 59 -4.89 -26.18 -6.33
CA VAL A 59 -4.42 -27.56 -6.46
C VAL A 59 -3.28 -27.58 -7.47
N THR A 60 -2.25 -28.38 -7.18
CA THR A 60 -1.21 -28.68 -8.16
C THR A 60 -1.73 -29.77 -9.08
N MET A 61 -1.84 -29.49 -10.36
CA MET A 61 -2.35 -30.42 -11.37
C MET A 61 -1.33 -30.63 -12.48
N THR A 62 -1.22 -31.87 -12.96
CA THR A 62 -0.34 -32.24 -14.08
C THR A 62 -1.19 -32.78 -15.24
N LEU A 63 -1.05 -32.17 -16.42
CA LEU A 63 -1.70 -32.59 -17.66
C LEU A 63 -0.72 -32.40 -18.82
N ALA A 64 -0.56 -33.42 -19.68
CA ALA A 64 0.31 -33.37 -20.85
C ALA A 64 1.71 -32.79 -20.55
N GLU A 65 2.38 -33.35 -19.53
CA GLU A 65 3.73 -32.95 -19.06
C GLU A 65 3.86 -31.53 -18.48
N VAL A 66 2.75 -30.80 -18.35
CA VAL A 66 2.70 -29.50 -17.69
C VAL A 66 2.16 -29.67 -16.29
N THR A 67 2.92 -29.25 -15.27
CA THR A 67 2.45 -29.11 -13.89
C THR A 67 2.20 -27.64 -13.58
N ALA A 68 1.03 -27.32 -13.02
CA ALA A 68 0.70 -25.96 -12.60
C ALA A 68 -0.19 -25.93 -11.34
N LYS A 69 -0.08 -24.84 -10.58
CA LYS A 69 -0.98 -24.53 -9.46
C LYS A 69 -2.20 -23.77 -9.95
N LEU A 70 -3.38 -24.38 -9.89
CA LEU A 70 -4.60 -23.85 -10.50
C LEU A 70 -5.71 -23.68 -9.47
N CYS A 71 -6.46 -22.59 -9.58
CA CYS A 71 -7.74 -22.45 -8.91
C CYS A 71 -8.80 -23.37 -9.55
N LYS A 72 -9.92 -23.57 -8.85
CA LYS A 72 -11.05 -24.41 -9.32
C LYS A 72 -11.44 -24.15 -10.78
N GLU A 73 -11.68 -22.89 -11.15
CA GLU A 73 -12.13 -22.53 -12.50
C GLU A 73 -11.08 -22.82 -13.57
N CYS A 74 -9.82 -22.50 -13.28
CA CYS A 74 -8.72 -22.74 -14.21
C CYS A 74 -8.41 -24.22 -14.36
N GLY A 75 -8.58 -25.01 -13.29
CA GLY A 75 -8.45 -26.46 -13.28
C GLY A 75 -9.52 -27.14 -14.14
N VAL A 76 -10.79 -26.78 -13.95
CA VAL A 76 -11.90 -27.31 -14.77
C VAL A 76 -11.69 -27.00 -16.25
N LYS A 77 -11.35 -25.75 -16.60
CA LYS A 77 -11.06 -25.37 -17.99
C LYS A 77 -9.87 -26.12 -18.58
N ALA A 78 -8.87 -26.47 -17.77
CA ALA A 78 -7.72 -27.25 -18.24
C ALA A 78 -8.07 -28.72 -18.47
N LEU A 79 -8.95 -29.30 -17.63
CA LEU A 79 -9.48 -30.64 -17.82
C LEU A 79 -10.36 -30.72 -19.08
N GLU A 80 -11.26 -29.77 -19.29
CA GLU A 80 -12.11 -29.69 -20.49
C GLU A 80 -11.30 -29.53 -21.77
N ALA A 81 -10.22 -28.74 -21.74
CA ALA A 81 -9.35 -28.51 -22.88
C ALA A 81 -8.29 -29.61 -23.10
N GLY A 82 -8.12 -30.53 -22.14
CA GLY A 82 -7.07 -31.54 -22.16
C GLY A 82 -5.63 -30.99 -22.03
N GLN A 83 -5.47 -29.69 -21.76
CA GLN A 83 -4.16 -29.03 -21.66
C GLN A 83 -4.17 -27.85 -20.68
N ILE A 84 -3.04 -27.63 -20.02
CA ILE A 84 -2.82 -26.45 -19.19
C ILE A 84 -2.20 -25.35 -20.04
N GLN A 85 -2.98 -24.31 -20.33
CA GLN A 85 -2.47 -23.11 -20.98
C GLN A 85 -1.55 -22.33 -20.02
N LYS A 86 -0.25 -22.36 -20.27
CA LYS A 86 0.75 -21.57 -19.55
C LYS A 86 0.60 -20.10 -19.95
N THR A 87 0.09 -19.27 -19.05
CA THR A 87 0.34 -17.82 -19.11
C THR A 87 1.70 -17.56 -18.49
N ALA A 88 2.48 -16.65 -19.09
CA ALA A 88 3.79 -16.30 -18.56
C ALA A 88 3.63 -15.87 -17.09
N PRO A 89 4.45 -16.39 -16.16
CA PRO A 89 4.34 -16.03 -14.76
C PRO A 89 4.49 -14.51 -14.64
N ARG A 90 3.48 -13.86 -14.05
CA ARG A 90 3.57 -12.44 -13.70
C ARG A 90 4.68 -12.34 -12.67
N ARG A 91 5.89 -12.01 -13.12
CA ARG A 91 7.10 -11.93 -12.30
C ARG A 91 6.81 -11.00 -11.13
N ARG A 92 6.57 -11.55 -9.93
CA ARG A 92 6.59 -10.77 -8.70
C ARG A 92 7.99 -10.16 -8.62
N THR A 93 8.09 -8.87 -8.86
CA THR A 93 9.30 -8.10 -8.56
C THR A 93 9.43 -8.07 -7.04
N ARG A 94 10.04 -9.11 -6.48
CA ARG A 94 10.58 -9.08 -5.13
C ARG A 94 11.73 -8.06 -5.19
N ARG A 95 11.43 -6.79 -4.87
CA ARG A 95 12.43 -5.73 -4.78
C ARG A 95 13.37 -6.05 -3.62
N THR A 96 14.40 -6.85 -3.86
CA THR A 96 15.67 -6.71 -3.15
C THR A 96 16.26 -5.37 -3.56
N ARG A 97 16.23 -4.41 -2.63
CA ARG A 97 16.82 -3.07 -2.78
C ARG A 97 18.34 -3.19 -2.86
N THR A 98 18.88 -3.46 -4.05
CA THR A 98 20.27 -3.14 -4.39
C THR A 98 20.43 -3.14 -5.90
N SER A 99 20.31 -1.96 -6.51
CA SER A 99 21.12 -1.56 -7.67
C SER A 99 20.77 -0.13 -8.09
N LYS A 100 21.81 0.70 -8.20
CA LYS A 100 21.82 2.00 -8.90
C LYS A 100 21.13 1.89 -10.27
N PRO A 101 20.38 2.91 -10.72
CA PRO A 101 19.83 2.89 -12.06
C PRO A 101 20.89 3.35 -13.08
N LYS A 102 21.07 2.56 -14.12
CA LYS A 102 21.67 2.94 -15.40
C LYS A 102 20.51 3.43 -16.28
N ALA A 103 20.69 4.60 -16.89
CA ALA A 103 19.80 5.19 -17.91
C ALA A 103 19.69 4.23 -19.10
N GLU A 104 18.63 4.16 -19.91
CA GLU A 104 17.86 5.20 -20.60
C GLU A 104 16.50 4.59 -21.00
N THR A 105 15.42 5.37 -20.94
CA THR A 105 14.43 5.43 -22.01
C THR A 105 13.63 6.72 -21.87
N ALA A 106 13.61 7.51 -22.94
CA ALA A 106 12.92 8.78 -23.03
C ALA A 106 11.40 8.58 -22.95
N ALA A 107 10.81 8.90 -21.81
CA ALA A 107 9.40 9.20 -21.63
C ALA A 107 9.36 10.35 -20.62
N GLN A 108 8.54 11.37 -20.93
CA GLN A 108 8.39 12.63 -20.20
C GLN A 108 8.72 12.47 -18.71
N GLN A 109 9.86 13.03 -18.29
CA GLN A 109 10.26 12.99 -16.89
C GLN A 109 9.12 13.59 -16.06
N PRO A 110 8.57 12.87 -15.06
CA PRO A 110 7.78 13.53 -14.04
C PRO A 110 8.65 14.66 -13.47
N PRO A 111 8.08 15.84 -13.24
CA PRO A 111 8.83 16.99 -12.75
C PRO A 111 9.68 16.57 -11.56
N SER A 112 10.94 16.98 -11.55
CA SER A 112 11.85 16.60 -10.47
C SER A 112 11.23 17.00 -9.12
N PRO A 113 11.45 16.26 -8.02
CA PRO A 113 10.88 16.61 -6.72
C PRO A 113 11.19 18.05 -6.31
N ALA A 114 12.33 18.60 -6.76
CA ALA A 114 12.70 19.99 -6.53
C ALA A 114 11.78 20.98 -7.25
N GLU A 115 11.41 20.70 -8.51
CA GLU A 115 10.51 21.50 -9.34
C GLU A 115 9.06 21.41 -8.84
N LEU A 116 8.62 20.21 -8.44
CA LEU A 116 7.31 20.01 -7.80
C LEU A 116 7.19 20.85 -6.53
N HIS A 117 8.20 20.85 -5.66
CA HIS A 117 8.15 21.64 -4.43
C HIS A 117 8.10 23.15 -4.70
N THR A 118 8.85 23.65 -5.69
CA THR A 118 8.76 25.08 -6.08
C THR A 118 7.42 25.44 -6.67
N ARG A 119 6.81 24.53 -7.45
CA ARG A 119 5.47 24.75 -8.00
C ARG A 119 4.41 24.77 -6.90
N VAL A 120 4.49 23.84 -5.95
CA VAL A 120 3.59 23.80 -4.79
C VAL A 120 3.73 25.09 -3.97
N GLU A 121 4.95 25.53 -3.69
CA GLU A 121 5.20 26.80 -2.98
C GLU A 121 4.61 28.01 -3.72
N ALA A 122 4.78 28.10 -5.04
CA ALA A 122 4.22 29.18 -5.85
C ALA A 122 2.67 29.17 -5.86
N GLU A 123 2.05 27.99 -5.89
CA GLU A 123 0.59 27.85 -6.02
C GLU A 123 -0.17 27.85 -4.68
N THR A 124 0.52 27.65 -3.56
CA THR A 124 -0.10 27.52 -2.21
C THR A 124 0.48 28.48 -1.17
N GLY A 125 1.59 29.15 -1.46
CA GLY A 125 2.30 30.00 -0.49
C GLY A 125 3.01 29.22 0.63
N ILE A 126 2.98 27.89 0.60
CA ILE A 126 3.61 27.04 1.61
C ILE A 126 5.12 27.00 1.38
N LYS A 127 5.90 27.32 2.42
CA LYS A 127 7.36 27.29 2.36
C LYS A 127 7.87 25.93 1.89
N LYS A 128 8.89 25.92 1.02
CA LYS A 128 9.51 24.69 0.49
C LYS A 128 9.89 23.65 1.56
N ALA A 129 10.31 24.11 2.75
CA ALA A 129 10.65 23.24 3.87
C ALA A 129 9.43 22.46 4.40
N ASP A 130 8.26 23.09 4.41
CA ASP A 130 7.01 22.51 4.88
C ASP A 130 6.41 21.58 3.82
N VAL A 131 6.52 21.94 2.53
CA VAL A 131 6.18 21.04 1.42
C VAL A 131 6.98 19.74 1.49
N LYS A 132 8.29 19.80 1.76
CA LYS A 132 9.13 18.60 1.97
C LYS A 132 8.66 17.75 3.15
N ARG A 133 8.19 18.38 4.23
CA ARG A 133 7.64 17.65 5.40
C ARG A 133 6.34 16.93 5.03
N VAL A 134 5.44 17.61 4.31
CA VAL A 134 4.19 17.00 3.80
C VAL A 134 4.49 15.84 2.85
N GLN A 135 5.41 15.99 1.90
CA GLN A 135 5.81 14.91 1.00
C GLN A 135 6.38 13.70 1.76
N LYS A 136 7.12 13.94 2.85
CA LYS A 136 7.65 12.86 3.69
C LYS A 136 6.53 12.09 4.40
N ILE A 137 5.48 12.78 4.85
CA ILE A 137 4.29 12.15 5.42
C ILE A 137 3.60 11.31 4.34
N LEU A 138 3.38 11.86 3.14
CA LEU A 138 2.76 11.16 2.01
C LEU A 138 3.52 9.89 1.61
N ASN A 139 4.85 9.97 1.50
CA ASN A 139 5.69 8.81 1.18
C ASN A 139 5.67 7.73 2.27
N GLY A 140 5.22 8.05 3.49
CA GLY A 140 5.04 7.10 4.59
C GLY A 140 3.69 6.36 4.54
N ILE A 141 2.75 6.81 3.71
CA ILE A 141 1.43 6.19 3.59
C ILE A 141 1.54 4.94 2.69
N ALA A 142 1.04 3.81 3.17
CA ALA A 142 0.90 2.61 2.35
C ALA A 142 -0.19 2.83 1.28
N THR A 143 0.17 2.77 0.01
CA THR A 143 -0.77 2.83 -1.12
C THR A 143 -1.51 1.49 -1.29
N PRO A 144 -2.79 1.46 -1.74
CA PRO A 144 -3.58 2.57 -2.27
C PRO A 144 -4.55 3.16 -1.24
N MET A 145 -4.28 4.37 -0.76
CA MET A 145 -5.20 5.14 0.08
C MET A 145 -5.94 6.16 -0.79
N SER A 146 -7.25 6.35 -0.58
CA SER A 146 -8.02 7.38 -1.31
C SER A 146 -7.49 8.78 -0.99
N THR A 147 -7.73 9.74 -1.88
CA THR A 147 -7.32 11.15 -1.68
C THR A 147 -7.92 11.74 -0.41
N GLU A 148 -9.19 11.46 -0.12
CA GLU A 148 -9.89 11.93 1.10
C GLU A 148 -9.27 11.36 2.39
N HIS A 149 -8.97 10.06 2.41
CA HIS A 149 -8.33 9.44 3.56
C HIS A 149 -6.88 9.90 3.73
N THR A 150 -6.19 10.14 2.62
CA THR A 150 -4.83 10.70 2.60
C THR A 150 -4.82 12.12 3.17
N LEU A 151 -5.75 12.97 2.76
CA LEU A 151 -5.91 14.32 3.30
C LEU A 151 -6.19 14.30 4.81
N THR A 152 -7.13 13.45 5.24
CA THR A 152 -7.47 13.30 6.66
C THR A 152 -6.26 12.85 7.48
N TYR A 153 -5.48 11.89 6.95
CA TYR A 153 -4.27 11.41 7.60
C TYR A 153 -3.19 12.50 7.70
N VAL A 154 -2.93 13.21 6.61
CA VAL A 154 -1.94 14.29 6.57
C VAL A 154 -2.33 15.42 7.54
N LYS A 155 -3.61 15.82 7.57
CA LYS A 155 -4.11 16.82 8.55
C LYS A 155 -3.82 16.38 9.99
N ARG A 156 -4.14 15.13 10.33
CA ARG A 156 -3.87 14.59 11.68
C ARG A 156 -2.37 14.55 12.00
N GLU A 157 -1.52 14.20 11.05
CA GLU A 157 -0.06 14.18 11.27
C GLU A 157 0.52 15.59 11.44
N VAL A 158 0.02 16.58 10.69
CA VAL A 158 0.38 17.99 10.88
C VAL A 158 -0.07 18.48 12.26
N ASP A 159 -1.30 18.16 12.69
CA ASP A 159 -1.79 18.49 14.03
C ASP A 159 -0.98 17.81 15.14
N ASN A 160 -0.64 16.52 14.95
CA ASN A 160 0.19 15.77 15.88
C ASN A 160 1.61 16.36 15.98
N ALA A 161 2.19 16.80 14.85
CA ALA A 161 3.47 17.49 14.83
C ALA A 161 3.40 18.82 15.59
N ASN A 162 2.34 19.60 15.36
CA ASN A 162 2.10 20.88 16.05
C ASN A 162 1.85 20.72 17.56
N LYS A 163 1.31 19.57 18.00
CA LYS A 163 1.11 19.25 19.43
C LYS A 163 2.38 18.74 20.11
N ARG A 164 3.30 18.11 19.37
CA ARG A 164 4.54 17.52 19.91
C ARG A 164 5.69 18.52 19.98
N GLU A 165 5.68 19.57 19.17
CA GLU A 165 6.73 20.60 19.17
C GLU A 165 6.31 21.81 20.02
N VAL A 166 6.77 21.84 21.29
CA VAL A 166 6.70 23.04 22.13
C VAL A 166 7.76 24.08 21.71
N ASP A 167 8.88 23.63 21.12
CA ASP A 167 10.06 24.47 20.84
C ASP A 167 10.59 24.43 19.39
N LYS A 168 9.84 23.86 18.43
CA LYS A 168 10.20 23.89 16.99
C LYS A 168 9.03 24.36 16.14
N ALA A 169 9.38 24.96 14.99
CA ALA A 169 8.48 25.76 14.18
C ALA A 169 7.21 25.00 13.78
N LYS A 170 6.08 25.37 14.42
CA LYS A 170 4.72 24.94 14.08
C LYS A 170 4.51 25.04 12.57
N LEU A 171 4.01 23.97 11.98
CA LEU A 171 3.45 23.96 10.62
C LEU A 171 2.16 24.77 10.67
N LYS A 172 2.29 26.10 10.59
CA LYS A 172 1.17 27.02 10.42
C LYS A 172 0.86 27.07 8.93
N MET A 173 -0.09 26.25 8.50
CA MET A 173 -0.55 26.18 7.12
C MET A 173 -2.06 26.35 7.13
N GLU A 174 -2.58 27.15 6.20
CA GLU A 174 -4.02 27.23 5.99
C GLU A 174 -4.54 25.89 5.45
N GLU A 175 -5.74 25.50 5.88
CA GLU A 175 -6.32 24.20 5.57
C GLU A 175 -6.50 24.01 4.05
N GLU A 176 -6.94 25.06 3.35
CA GLU A 176 -7.09 25.06 1.89
C GLU A 176 -5.75 24.93 1.17
N ALA A 177 -4.70 25.59 1.67
CA ALA A 177 -3.35 25.50 1.12
C ALA A 177 -2.77 24.08 1.28
N LEU A 178 -3.00 23.44 2.43
CA LEU A 178 -2.57 22.07 2.69
C LEU A 178 -3.30 21.08 1.77
N GLU A 179 -4.61 21.22 1.60
CA GLU A 179 -5.38 20.35 0.71
C GLU A 179 -4.90 20.45 -0.74
N LYS A 180 -4.69 21.66 -1.23
CA LYS A 180 -4.19 21.91 -2.59
C LYS A 180 -2.77 21.33 -2.77
N ALA A 181 -1.90 21.51 -1.78
CA ALA A 181 -0.56 20.92 -1.80
C ALA A 181 -0.59 19.39 -1.87
N VAL A 182 -1.39 18.72 -1.04
CA VAL A 182 -1.49 17.25 -1.04
C VAL A 182 -2.00 16.72 -2.38
N LYS A 183 -3.03 17.35 -2.96
CA LYS A 183 -3.55 16.97 -4.28
C LYS A 183 -2.47 17.09 -5.36
N MET A 184 -1.69 18.17 -5.37
CA MET A 184 -0.60 18.36 -6.33
C MET A 184 0.54 17.35 -6.14
N LEU A 185 0.87 17.02 -4.89
CA LEU A 185 1.93 16.06 -4.56
C LEU A 185 1.54 14.60 -4.84
N MET A 186 0.24 14.28 -4.85
CA MET A 186 -0.26 12.96 -5.27
C MET A 186 -0.43 12.84 -6.79
N ALA A 187 -0.50 13.96 -7.52
CA ALA A 187 -0.70 14.01 -8.96
C ALA A 187 0.60 14.07 -9.78
N GLY A 188 1.74 14.36 -9.14
CA GLY A 188 3.09 14.35 -9.73
C GLY A 188 3.81 13.03 -9.54
#